data_AF-A0A1G6U6U3-F1
#
_entry.id   AF-A0A1G6U6U3-F1
#
_cell.length_a   1.000
_cell.length_b   1.000
_cell.length_c   1.000
_cell.angle_alpha   90.00
_cell.angle_beta   90.00
_cell.angle_gamma   90.00
#
_symmetry.space_group_name_H-M   'P 1'
#
loop_
_entity.id
_entity.type
_entity.pdbx_description
1 polymer ?
#
loop_
_entity_poly.entity_id
_entity_poly.type
_entity_poly.pdbx_seq_one_letter_code
_entity_poly.pdbx_strand_id
1 'polypeptide(L)'
;MTTALVIENDPAQGLGRAAAWLAEAGMELDTVRPHLGEAVPISAGGHEALIALGGGRGKDWSDDLSGLMQTAVADTTPTFAICSSSRMLATAFGGAVEDSDAPFGPRMLAKRDAAGRDLVFGPAPMTIDVIRWRRQELVELPPDATLLAASPQGALEIFRIRDNAWGIQSHFEFTPEQLAGFGGFDEHALAKAAQVDEHIVATWKPILQRFARVAAGERRALPIIDAS
;
A
#
# COMPACT_ATOMS: atom_id res chain seq x y z
N MET A 1 5.86 18.49 -12.46
CA MET A 1 6.16 17.93 -11.13
C MET A 1 5.04 16.93 -10.87
N THR A 2 5.34 15.74 -10.38
CA THR A 2 4.31 14.71 -10.18
C THR A 2 3.65 14.95 -8.84
N THR A 3 2.33 15.00 -8.80
CA THR A 3 1.55 15.25 -7.59
C THR A 3 0.71 14.02 -7.25
N ALA A 4 0.54 13.76 -5.96
CA ALA A 4 -0.33 12.70 -5.46
C ALA A 4 -1.31 13.26 -4.45
N LEU A 5 -2.60 12.93 -4.65
CA LEU A 5 -3.60 13.09 -3.62
C LEU A 5 -3.42 11.98 -2.59
N VAL A 6 -3.27 12.34 -1.32
CA VAL A 6 -3.14 11.43 -0.19
C VAL A 6 -4.40 11.53 0.67
N ILE A 7 -5.07 10.40 0.93
CA ILE A 7 -6.15 10.34 1.93
C ILE A 7 -5.60 9.77 3.22
N GLU A 8 -5.46 10.64 4.23
CA GLU A 8 -5.01 10.27 5.57
C GLU A 8 -6.23 10.09 6.49
N ASN A 9 -6.56 8.83 6.77
CA ASN A 9 -7.79 8.48 7.47
C ASN A 9 -7.69 8.46 9.00
N ASP A 10 -6.46 8.47 9.54
CA ASP A 10 -6.19 8.34 10.97
C ASP A 10 -4.90 9.10 11.31
N PRO A 11 -4.89 9.95 12.36
CA PRO A 11 -3.72 10.75 12.71
C PRO A 11 -2.51 9.90 13.12
N ALA A 12 -2.71 8.66 13.55
CA ALA A 12 -1.63 7.73 13.90
C ALA A 12 -1.13 6.91 12.69
N GLN A 13 -1.85 6.89 11.56
CA GLN A 13 -1.53 6.07 10.39
C GLN A 13 -1.24 6.89 9.13
N GLY A 14 -0.51 8.00 9.31
CA GLY A 14 0.03 8.78 8.19
C GLY A 14 1.15 8.06 7.42
N LEU A 15 1.71 8.71 6.42
CA LEU A 15 2.72 8.13 5.53
C LEU A 15 4.07 7.80 6.18
N GLY A 16 4.32 8.18 7.43
CA GLY A 16 5.61 7.93 8.11
C GLY A 16 6.83 8.22 7.23
N ARG A 17 7.76 7.27 7.12
CA ARG A 17 8.96 7.41 6.27
C ARG A 17 8.69 7.33 4.77
N ALA A 18 7.55 6.79 4.37
CA ALA A 18 7.17 6.69 2.95
C ALA A 18 7.00 8.08 2.31
N ALA A 19 6.58 9.09 3.09
CA ALA A 19 6.49 10.48 2.60
C ALA A 19 7.85 10.99 2.10
N ALA A 20 8.93 10.73 2.84
CA ALA A 20 10.28 11.13 2.45
C ALA A 20 10.73 10.40 1.17
N TRP A 21 10.45 9.10 1.04
CA TRP A 21 10.83 8.33 -0.15
C TRP A 21 10.11 8.79 -1.43
N LEU A 22 8.84 9.19 -1.30
CA LEU A 22 8.06 9.77 -2.40
C LEU A 22 8.59 11.16 -2.78
N ALA A 23 8.87 12.01 -1.78
CA ALA A 23 9.44 13.34 -2.01
C ALA A 23 10.83 13.27 -2.68
N GLU A 24 11.68 12.32 -2.28
CA GLU A 24 12.96 12.04 -2.94
C GLU A 24 12.80 11.63 -4.41
N ALA A 25 11.66 11.05 -4.80
CA ALA A 25 11.33 10.74 -6.19
C ALA A 25 10.71 11.93 -6.96
N GLY A 26 10.61 13.10 -6.34
CA GLY A 26 10.02 14.30 -6.94
C GLY A 26 8.49 14.31 -6.93
N MET A 27 7.86 13.50 -6.07
CA MET A 27 6.41 13.50 -5.88
C MET A 27 6.01 14.49 -4.79
N GLU A 28 5.16 15.45 -5.13
CA GLU A 28 4.50 16.34 -4.16
C GLU A 28 3.24 15.68 -3.62
N LEU A 29 2.98 15.86 -2.32
CA LEU A 29 1.88 15.21 -1.62
C LEU A 29 0.86 16.27 -1.20
N ASP A 30 -0.33 16.20 -1.77
CA ASP A 30 -1.49 16.97 -1.31
C ASP A 30 -2.35 16.06 -0.42
N THR A 31 -2.47 16.39 0.87
CA THR A 31 -3.08 15.49 1.86
C THR A 31 -4.43 15.99 2.30
N VAL A 32 -5.47 15.20 2.01
CA VAL A 32 -6.81 15.36 2.56
C VAL A 32 -6.96 14.54 3.84
N ARG A 33 -7.50 15.15 4.89
CA ARG A 33 -7.68 14.56 6.22
C ARG A 33 -9.15 14.51 6.62
N PRO A 34 -9.89 13.45 6.23
CA PRO A 34 -11.30 13.32 6.60
C PRO A 34 -11.53 13.27 8.11
N HIS A 35 -10.58 12.73 8.86
CA HIS A 35 -10.61 12.70 10.31
C HIS A 35 -10.53 14.11 10.97
N LEU A 36 -10.20 15.15 10.21
CA LEU A 36 -10.26 16.57 10.62
C LEU A 36 -11.47 17.31 10.02
N GLY A 37 -12.40 16.61 9.37
CA GLY A 37 -13.61 17.18 8.77
C GLY A 37 -13.45 17.64 7.32
N GLU A 38 -12.33 17.34 6.67
CA GLU A 38 -12.17 17.60 5.23
C GLU A 38 -13.00 16.59 4.41
N ALA A 39 -13.65 17.05 3.34
CA ALA A 39 -14.44 16.16 2.50
C ALA A 39 -13.53 15.27 1.64
N VAL A 40 -13.83 13.97 1.55
CA VAL A 40 -13.18 13.09 0.58
C VAL A 40 -13.62 13.53 -0.83
N PRO A 41 -12.69 13.83 -1.74
CA PRO A 41 -13.05 14.26 -3.09
C PRO A 41 -13.61 13.09 -3.90
N ILE A 42 -14.45 13.39 -4.89
CA ILE A 42 -15.08 12.36 -5.75
C ILE A 42 -14.13 11.78 -6.82
N SER A 43 -12.98 12.43 -7.04
CA SER A 43 -11.94 12.00 -7.97
C SER A 43 -10.56 12.50 -7.51
N ALA A 44 -9.49 12.06 -8.16
CA ALA A 44 -8.13 12.52 -7.88
C ALA A 44 -7.90 14.00 -8.28
N GLY A 45 -8.87 14.70 -8.88
CA GLY A 45 -8.83 16.16 -9.02
C GLY A 45 -7.67 16.72 -9.86
N GLY A 46 -7.13 15.94 -10.81
CA GLY A 46 -6.00 16.34 -11.65
C GLY A 46 -4.62 15.90 -11.10
N HIS A 47 -4.56 15.31 -9.92
CA HIS A 47 -3.34 14.68 -9.41
C HIS A 47 -2.96 13.46 -10.25
N GLU A 48 -1.65 13.25 -10.45
CA GLU A 48 -1.11 12.12 -11.21
C GLU A 48 -1.20 10.79 -10.46
N ALA A 49 -1.46 10.81 -9.15
CA ALA A 49 -1.64 9.61 -8.34
C ALA A 49 -2.63 9.79 -7.20
N LEU A 50 -3.18 8.66 -6.73
CA LEU A 50 -3.93 8.54 -5.49
C LEU A 50 -3.19 7.62 -4.52
N ILE A 51 -3.03 8.05 -3.27
CA ILE A 51 -2.51 7.22 -2.17
C ILE A 51 -3.57 7.20 -1.07
N ALA A 52 -4.13 6.02 -0.78
CA ALA A 52 -5.15 5.85 0.25
C ALA A 52 -4.57 5.06 1.44
N LEU A 53 -4.47 5.71 2.59
CA LEU A 53 -3.80 5.13 3.78
C LEU A 53 -4.73 4.27 4.63
N GLY A 54 -4.12 3.51 5.54
CA GLY A 54 -4.85 2.77 6.58
C GLY A 54 -5.78 3.66 7.41
N GLY A 55 -6.76 3.04 8.06
CA GLY A 55 -7.90 3.72 8.68
C GLY A 55 -9.13 3.79 7.77
N GLY A 56 -10.08 4.64 8.13
CA GLY A 56 -11.24 5.00 7.29
C GLY A 56 -12.36 3.97 7.24
N ARG A 57 -12.08 2.66 7.41
CA ARG A 57 -13.12 1.61 7.43
C ARG A 57 -14.12 1.82 8.57
N GLY A 58 -15.40 1.79 8.24
CA GLY A 58 -16.51 1.95 9.19
C GLY A 58 -16.69 3.40 9.67
N LYS A 59 -15.97 4.36 9.07
CA LYS A 59 -16.20 5.79 9.24
C LYS A 59 -17.30 6.26 8.31
N ASP A 60 -17.88 7.41 8.59
CA ASP A 60 -18.91 8.07 7.78
C ASP A 60 -18.45 8.39 6.35
N TRP A 61 -17.15 8.58 6.12
CA TRP A 61 -16.56 8.78 4.78
C TRP A 61 -16.10 7.49 4.07
N SER A 62 -16.41 6.30 4.61
CA SER A 62 -15.95 5.02 4.04
C SER A 62 -16.42 4.82 2.58
N ASP A 63 -17.67 5.18 2.32
CA ASP A 63 -18.29 5.01 1.01
C ASP A 63 -17.69 5.98 0.00
N ASP A 64 -17.47 7.23 0.40
CA ASP A 64 -16.81 8.24 -0.42
C ASP A 64 -15.37 7.85 -0.75
N LEU A 65 -14.61 7.31 0.21
CA LEU A 65 -13.26 6.81 -0.02
C LEU A 65 -13.25 5.62 -0.99
N SER A 66 -14.21 4.71 -0.87
CA SER A 66 -14.36 3.58 -1.80
C SER A 66 -14.72 4.08 -3.21
N GLY A 67 -15.63 5.06 -3.31
CA GLY A 67 -16.01 5.72 -4.56
C GLY A 67 -14.83 6.43 -5.22
N LEU A 68 -14.04 7.19 -4.46
CA LEU A 68 -12.82 7.85 -4.95
C LEU A 68 -11.84 6.83 -5.56
N MET A 69 -11.59 5.71 -4.86
CA MET A 69 -10.71 4.66 -5.37
C MET A 69 -11.28 3.99 -6.63
N GLN A 70 -12.59 3.74 -6.69
CA GLN A 70 -13.24 3.21 -7.90
C GLN A 70 -13.10 4.18 -9.08
N THR A 71 -13.32 5.48 -8.86
CA THR A 71 -13.13 6.53 -9.87
C THR A 71 -11.68 6.57 -10.34
N ALA A 72 -10.70 6.57 -9.43
CA ALA A 72 -9.28 6.57 -9.80
C ALA A 72 -8.89 5.34 -10.63
N VAL A 73 -9.42 4.16 -10.30
CA VAL A 73 -9.21 2.93 -11.08
C VAL A 73 -9.85 3.04 -12.48
N ALA A 74 -11.04 3.63 -12.58
CA ALA A 74 -11.74 3.86 -13.85
C ALA A 74 -11.01 4.86 -14.75
N ASP A 75 -10.49 5.94 -14.17
CA ASP A 75 -9.76 7.01 -14.85
C ASP A 75 -8.30 6.63 -15.17
N THR A 76 -7.89 5.39 -14.84
CA THR A 76 -6.52 4.88 -15.00
C THR A 76 -5.46 5.64 -14.18
N THR A 77 -5.88 6.39 -13.15
CA THR A 77 -4.98 7.09 -12.22
C THR A 77 -4.22 6.07 -11.37
N PRO A 78 -2.88 6.09 -11.36
CA PRO A 78 -2.07 5.27 -10.46
C PRO A 78 -2.50 5.41 -9.00
N THR A 79 -2.93 4.30 -8.41
CA THR A 79 -3.54 4.24 -7.08
C THR A 79 -2.76 3.28 -6.19
N PHE A 80 -2.35 3.73 -5.00
CA PHE A 80 -1.64 2.92 -4.02
C PHE A 80 -2.44 2.89 -2.71
N ALA A 81 -3.07 1.75 -2.40
CA ALA A 81 -3.96 1.58 -1.26
C ALA A 81 -3.33 0.70 -0.18
N ILE A 82 -3.28 1.21 1.06
CA ILE A 82 -2.54 0.59 2.18
C ILE A 82 -3.50 0.13 3.28
N CYS A 83 -3.22 -1.04 3.85
CA CYS A 83 -3.94 -1.67 4.96
C CYS A 83 -5.47 -1.75 4.75
N SER A 84 -6.29 -0.97 5.45
CA SER A 84 -7.75 -1.04 5.29
C SER A 84 -8.22 -0.48 3.98
N SER A 85 -7.57 0.55 3.42
CA SER A 85 -7.90 1.05 2.08
C SER A 85 -7.63 0.00 1.02
N SER A 86 -6.61 -0.86 1.17
CA SER A 86 -6.39 -1.96 0.23
C SER A 86 -7.54 -2.96 0.25
N ARG A 87 -8.09 -3.26 1.44
CA ARG A 87 -9.24 -4.16 1.59
C ARG A 87 -10.52 -3.51 1.02
N MET A 88 -10.75 -2.23 1.31
CA MET A 88 -11.87 -1.47 0.74
C MET A 88 -11.80 -1.45 -0.79
N LEU A 89 -10.61 -1.22 -1.36
CA LEU A 89 -10.35 -1.31 -2.79
C LEU A 89 -10.70 -2.71 -3.32
N ALA A 90 -10.23 -3.78 -2.67
CA ALA A 90 -10.55 -5.13 -3.12
C ALA A 90 -12.06 -5.42 -3.08
N THR A 91 -12.74 -5.13 -1.96
CA THR A 91 -14.18 -5.37 -1.83
C THR A 91 -15.01 -4.54 -2.81
N ALA A 92 -14.57 -3.32 -3.13
CA ALA A 92 -15.20 -2.46 -4.13
C ALA A 92 -15.15 -3.03 -5.56
N PHE A 93 -14.28 -4.02 -5.82
CA PHE A 93 -14.15 -4.72 -7.09
C PHE A 93 -14.53 -6.22 -6.99
N GLY A 94 -15.23 -6.62 -5.91
CA GLY A 94 -15.76 -7.98 -5.76
C GLY A 94 -14.83 -8.97 -5.05
N GLY A 95 -13.77 -8.52 -4.39
CA GLY A 95 -13.02 -9.34 -3.45
C GLY A 95 -13.76 -9.54 -2.11
N ALA A 96 -13.27 -10.47 -1.29
CA ALA A 96 -13.86 -10.80 0.02
C ALA A 96 -12.83 -10.78 1.14
N VAL A 97 -13.28 -10.37 2.33
CA VAL A 97 -12.47 -10.31 3.55
C VAL A 97 -13.09 -11.12 4.67
N GLU A 98 -12.26 -11.68 5.55
CA GLU A 98 -12.67 -12.35 6.78
C GLU A 98 -11.89 -11.82 7.97
N ASP A 99 -12.44 -12.01 9.16
CA ASP A 99 -11.72 -11.73 10.40
C ASP A 99 -10.58 -12.74 10.60
N SER A 100 -9.48 -12.29 11.18
CA SER A 100 -8.26 -13.08 11.35
C SER A 100 -7.57 -12.77 12.67
N ASP A 101 -7.36 -13.82 13.46
CA ASP A 101 -6.66 -13.78 14.75
C ASP A 101 -5.14 -13.97 14.61
N ALA A 102 -4.60 -13.95 13.38
CA ALA A 102 -3.16 -14.04 13.20
C ALA A 102 -2.45 -12.89 13.95
N PRO A 103 -1.27 -13.15 14.56
CA PRO A 103 -0.64 -12.17 15.43
C PRO A 103 -0.14 -10.95 14.64
N PHE A 104 0.00 -9.82 15.32
CA PHE A 104 0.65 -8.64 14.72
C PHE A 104 2.17 -8.83 14.62
N GLY A 105 2.82 -7.96 13.87
CA GLY A 105 4.28 -7.91 13.75
C GLY A 105 4.79 -8.31 12.38
N PRO A 106 6.11 -8.48 12.24
CA PRO A 106 6.75 -8.68 10.95
C PRO A 106 6.33 -9.99 10.29
N ARG A 107 6.26 -9.96 8.95
CA ARG A 107 6.00 -11.09 8.07
C ARG A 107 6.87 -10.97 6.83
N MET A 108 7.33 -12.11 6.35
CA MET A 108 7.94 -12.24 5.03
C MET A 108 6.88 -12.69 4.02
N LEU A 109 6.89 -12.07 2.85
CA LEU A 109 6.05 -12.40 1.71
C LEU A 109 6.90 -13.00 0.59
N ALA A 110 6.37 -13.99 -0.10
CA ALA A 110 6.93 -14.50 -1.34
C ALA A 110 6.35 -13.74 -2.54
N LYS A 111 7.23 -13.13 -3.35
CA LYS A 111 6.89 -12.53 -4.63
C LYS A 111 6.35 -13.61 -5.58
N ARG A 112 5.31 -13.26 -6.36
CA ARG A 112 4.74 -14.12 -7.39
C ARG A 112 5.36 -13.81 -8.75
N ASP A 113 5.40 -14.79 -9.64
CA ASP A 113 5.97 -14.65 -10.99
C ASP A 113 5.35 -13.47 -11.75
N ALA A 114 4.04 -13.24 -11.56
CA ALA A 114 3.32 -12.12 -12.17
C ALA A 114 3.92 -10.75 -11.80
N ALA A 115 4.49 -10.61 -10.60
CA ALA A 115 5.15 -9.38 -10.18
C ALA A 115 6.44 -9.09 -10.95
N GLY A 116 7.07 -10.08 -11.60
CA GLY A 116 8.31 -9.87 -12.37
C GLY A 116 8.16 -8.93 -13.55
N ARG A 117 6.93 -8.73 -14.06
CA ARG A 117 6.61 -7.78 -15.14
C ARG A 117 5.78 -6.59 -14.68
N ASP A 118 5.50 -6.50 -13.38
CA ASP A 118 4.69 -5.42 -12.82
C ASP A 118 5.45 -4.10 -12.87
N LEU A 119 4.76 -3.01 -13.18
CA LEU A 119 5.38 -1.69 -13.31
C LEU A 119 5.96 -1.16 -12.00
N VAL A 120 5.39 -1.55 -10.85
CA VAL A 120 5.78 -1.07 -9.52
C VAL A 120 6.55 -2.14 -8.75
N PHE A 121 6.07 -3.39 -8.78
CA PHE A 121 6.66 -4.52 -8.04
C PHE A 121 7.64 -5.36 -8.86
N GLY A 122 7.88 -5.04 -10.13
CA GLY A 122 8.94 -5.61 -10.97
C GLY A 122 10.29 -5.71 -10.26
N PRO A 123 10.81 -4.60 -9.69
CA PRO A 123 12.10 -4.58 -8.99
C PRO A 123 12.11 -5.26 -7.63
N ALA A 124 10.96 -5.67 -7.06
CA ALA A 124 10.93 -6.22 -5.72
C ALA A 124 11.74 -7.53 -5.64
N PRO A 125 12.46 -7.78 -4.52
CA PRO A 125 13.13 -9.05 -4.27
C PRO A 125 12.14 -10.22 -4.17
N MET A 126 12.64 -11.46 -4.21
CA MET A 126 11.79 -12.65 -4.09
C MET A 126 11.11 -12.77 -2.72
N THR A 127 11.74 -12.23 -1.69
CA THR A 127 11.23 -12.15 -0.32
C THR A 127 11.04 -10.70 0.06
N ILE A 128 9.85 -10.33 0.54
CA ILE A 128 9.50 -8.95 0.90
C ILE A 128 9.09 -8.93 2.37
N ASP A 129 9.79 -8.16 3.21
CA ASP A 129 9.37 -7.98 4.60
C ASP A 129 8.33 -6.87 4.72
N VAL A 130 7.36 -7.11 5.59
CA VAL A 130 6.26 -6.20 5.92
C VAL A 130 5.89 -6.31 7.40
N ILE A 131 5.15 -5.32 7.90
CA ILE A 131 4.58 -5.32 9.25
C ILE A 131 3.07 -5.58 9.14
N ARG A 132 2.63 -6.74 9.62
CA ARG A 132 1.20 -7.08 9.69
C ARG A 132 0.59 -6.40 10.91
N TRP A 133 -0.40 -5.54 10.68
CA TRP A 133 -1.17 -4.89 11.74
C TRP A 133 -2.63 -4.72 11.32
N ARG A 134 -3.40 -5.81 11.45
CA ARG A 134 -4.81 -5.87 11.00
C ARG A 134 -5.54 -7.05 11.64
N ARG A 135 -6.85 -6.94 11.76
CA ARG A 135 -7.76 -8.01 12.22
C ARG A 135 -8.65 -8.59 11.13
N GLN A 136 -8.49 -8.11 9.90
CA GLN A 136 -9.18 -8.64 8.73
C GLN A 136 -8.16 -8.94 7.64
N GLU A 137 -8.40 -10.00 6.90
CA GLU A 137 -7.58 -10.44 5.78
C GLU A 137 -8.43 -10.59 4.53
N LEU A 138 -7.85 -10.20 3.40
CA LEU A 138 -8.37 -10.58 2.10
C LEU A 138 -8.27 -12.09 1.93
N VAL A 139 -9.41 -12.75 1.71
CA VAL A 139 -9.54 -14.19 1.46
C VAL A 139 -9.87 -14.50 0.00
N GLU A 140 -10.43 -13.53 -0.72
CA GLU A 140 -10.70 -13.63 -2.15
C GLU A 140 -10.26 -12.35 -2.87
N LEU A 141 -9.51 -12.52 -3.96
CA LEU A 141 -9.14 -11.41 -4.83
C LEU A 141 -10.31 -11.03 -5.76
N PRO A 142 -10.43 -9.75 -6.15
CA PRO A 142 -11.28 -9.36 -7.27
C PRO A 142 -10.99 -10.21 -8.52
N PRO A 143 -11.99 -10.54 -9.36
CA PRO A 143 -11.78 -11.34 -10.57
C PRO A 143 -10.70 -10.81 -11.52
N ASP A 144 -10.56 -9.48 -11.61
CA ASP A 144 -9.58 -8.81 -12.47
C ASP A 144 -8.27 -8.45 -11.75
N ALA A 145 -8.04 -8.98 -10.54
CA ALA A 145 -6.84 -8.72 -9.78
C ALA A 145 -5.71 -9.73 -10.07
N THR A 146 -4.50 -9.22 -10.16
CA THR A 146 -3.27 -9.99 -10.21
C THR A 146 -2.64 -10.06 -8.83
N LEU A 147 -2.39 -11.26 -8.29
CA LEU A 147 -1.61 -11.44 -7.06
C LEU A 147 -0.12 -11.20 -7.34
N LEU A 148 0.49 -10.27 -6.59
CA LEU A 148 1.89 -9.89 -6.76
C LEU A 148 2.79 -10.47 -5.66
N ALA A 149 2.30 -10.58 -4.43
CA ALA A 149 2.99 -11.25 -3.34
C ALA A 149 2.00 -11.83 -2.33
N ALA A 150 2.40 -12.91 -1.66
CA ALA A 150 1.59 -13.57 -0.65
C ALA A 150 2.45 -14.12 0.48
N SER A 151 1.84 -14.37 1.64
CA SER A 151 2.55 -15.08 2.72
C SER A 151 2.90 -16.51 2.29
N PRO A 152 3.88 -17.17 2.94
CA PRO A 152 4.16 -18.59 2.72
C PRO A 152 2.95 -19.50 2.95
N GLN A 153 1.99 -19.06 3.77
CA GLN A 153 0.74 -19.76 4.04
C GLN A 153 -0.36 -19.47 3.02
N GLY A 154 -0.08 -18.64 2.00
CA GLY A 154 -1.02 -18.32 0.92
C GLY A 154 -1.90 -17.08 1.16
N ALA A 155 -1.66 -16.31 2.22
CA ALA A 155 -2.43 -15.09 2.47
C ALA A 155 -2.16 -14.04 1.37
N LEU A 156 -3.23 -13.41 0.88
CA LEU A 156 -3.22 -12.52 -0.30
C LEU A 156 -2.70 -11.12 0.05
N GLU A 157 -1.40 -10.87 0.01
CA GLU A 157 -0.82 -9.69 0.70
C GLU A 157 -0.65 -8.45 -0.18
N ILE A 158 -0.23 -8.64 -1.43
CA ILE A 158 -0.02 -7.56 -2.40
C ILE A 158 -0.69 -7.96 -3.71
N PHE A 159 -1.56 -7.12 -4.22
CA PHE A 159 -2.27 -7.35 -5.47
C PHE A 159 -2.35 -6.08 -6.31
N ARG A 160 -2.68 -6.25 -7.58
CA ARG A 160 -2.96 -5.15 -8.51
C ARG A 160 -4.30 -5.40 -9.21
N ILE A 161 -5.17 -4.40 -9.22
CA ILE A 161 -6.40 -4.37 -10.03
C ILE A 161 -6.08 -3.61 -11.33
N ARG A 162 -6.42 -4.22 -12.47
CA ARG A 162 -6.08 -3.68 -13.81
C ARG A 162 -4.59 -3.36 -13.91
N ASP A 163 -4.23 -2.21 -14.47
CA ASP A 163 -2.85 -1.79 -14.70
C ASP A 163 -2.35 -0.67 -13.78
N ASN A 164 -3.22 -0.14 -12.92
CA ASN A 164 -2.97 1.13 -12.24
C ASN A 164 -3.32 1.15 -10.76
N ALA A 165 -3.84 0.09 -10.14
CA ALA A 165 -4.21 0.14 -8.72
C ALA A 165 -3.60 -0.99 -7.91
N TRP A 166 -2.72 -0.66 -6.98
CA TRP A 166 -2.01 -1.60 -6.11
C TRP A 166 -2.58 -1.58 -4.71
N GLY A 167 -2.93 -2.75 -4.18
CA GLY A 167 -3.38 -2.93 -2.81
C GLY A 167 -2.35 -3.69 -1.98
N ILE A 168 -1.97 -3.13 -0.83
CA ILE A 168 -0.99 -3.68 0.10
C ILE A 168 -1.66 -3.84 1.46
N GLN A 169 -1.85 -5.08 1.93
CA GLN A 169 -2.56 -5.35 3.20
C GLN A 169 -1.74 -5.02 4.46
N SER A 170 -0.44 -4.80 4.31
CA SER A 170 0.52 -4.64 5.41
C SER A 170 1.16 -3.26 5.40
N HIS A 171 1.90 -2.96 6.46
CA HIS A 171 2.61 -1.70 6.64
C HIS A 171 4.10 -1.87 6.37
N PHE A 172 4.73 -0.81 5.91
CA PHE A 172 6.18 -0.69 5.68
C PHE A 172 6.69 0.74 6.00
N GLU A 173 5.75 1.66 6.21
CA GLU A 173 5.93 3.10 6.34
C GLU A 173 6.29 3.54 7.77
N PHE A 174 6.20 2.65 8.75
CA PHE A 174 6.51 2.94 10.15
C PHE A 174 7.88 2.39 10.56
N THR A 175 8.62 3.17 11.33
CA THR A 175 9.86 2.71 11.98
C THR A 175 9.56 1.84 13.20
N PRO A 176 10.51 1.02 13.68
CA PRO A 176 10.36 0.25 14.91
C PRO A 176 9.96 1.12 16.12
N GLU A 177 10.49 2.34 16.22
CA GLU A 177 10.17 3.30 17.29
C GLU A 177 8.71 3.78 17.20
N GLN A 178 8.21 4.06 15.99
CA GLN A 178 6.81 4.43 15.79
C GLN A 178 5.88 3.27 16.15
N LEU A 179 6.23 2.05 15.74
CA LEU A 179 5.46 0.84 16.08
C LEU A 179 5.37 0.62 17.60
N ALA A 180 6.47 0.86 18.33
CA ALA A 180 6.47 0.81 19.79
C ALA A 180 5.52 1.85 20.41
N GLY A 181 5.39 3.02 19.78
CA GLY A 181 4.51 4.11 20.22
C GLY A 181 3.01 3.87 19.99
N PHE A 182 2.61 3.07 19.00
CA PHE A 182 1.20 2.84 18.69
C PHE A 182 0.46 1.94 19.70
N GLY A 183 1.20 1.10 20.41
CA GLY A 183 0.62 0.06 21.26
C GLY A 183 0.02 -1.10 20.44
N GLY A 184 -0.02 -2.30 21.03
CA GLY A 184 -0.57 -3.50 20.40
C GLY A 184 0.45 -4.47 19.79
N PHE A 185 1.74 -4.12 19.80
CA PHE A 185 2.83 -5.05 19.53
C PHE A 185 3.48 -5.48 20.85
N ASP A 186 3.75 -6.78 20.99
CA ASP A 186 4.55 -7.28 22.11
C ASP A 186 6.06 -7.03 21.86
N GLU A 187 6.87 -7.18 22.91
CA GLU A 187 8.31 -6.93 22.87
C GLU A 187 9.02 -7.79 21.80
N HIS A 188 8.55 -9.02 21.59
CA HIS A 188 9.11 -9.93 20.59
C HIS A 188 8.82 -9.47 19.17
N ALA A 189 7.61 -9.01 18.90
CA ALA A 189 7.21 -8.44 17.61
C ALA A 189 8.02 -7.17 17.30
N LEU A 190 8.23 -6.30 18.29
CA LEU A 190 9.03 -5.08 18.14
C LEU A 190 10.52 -5.40 17.89
N ALA A 191 11.09 -6.35 18.65
CA ALA A 191 12.47 -6.78 18.45
C ALA A 191 12.69 -7.36 17.05
N LYS A 192 11.75 -8.17 16.55
CA LYS A 192 11.80 -8.67 15.16
C LYS A 192 11.58 -7.58 14.12
N ALA A 193 10.70 -6.60 14.38
CA ALA A 193 10.48 -5.48 13.47
C ALA A 193 11.79 -4.69 13.27
N ALA A 194 12.54 -4.46 14.35
CA ALA A 194 13.86 -3.84 14.28
C ALA A 194 14.87 -4.66 13.46
N GLN A 195 14.83 -5.99 13.55
CA GLN A 195 15.73 -6.88 12.78
C GLN A 195 15.48 -6.84 11.27
N VAL A 196 14.23 -6.65 10.84
CA VAL A 196 13.87 -6.63 9.40
C VAL A 196 13.83 -5.21 8.83
N ASP A 197 14.00 -4.17 9.65
CA ASP A 197 13.74 -2.80 9.23
C ASP A 197 14.63 -2.35 8.07
N GLU A 198 15.93 -2.68 8.10
CA GLU A 198 16.85 -2.38 7.00
C GLU A 198 16.38 -3.01 5.68
N HIS A 199 15.89 -4.25 5.73
CA HIS A 199 15.36 -4.93 4.56
C HIS A 199 14.03 -4.32 4.09
N ILE A 200 13.17 -3.86 5.02
CA ILE A 200 11.96 -3.10 4.66
C ILE A 200 12.35 -1.82 3.93
N VAL A 201 13.31 -1.04 4.44
CA VAL A 201 13.79 0.19 3.78
C VAL A 201 14.36 -0.13 2.39
N ALA A 202 15.26 -1.10 2.30
CA ALA A 202 15.92 -1.49 1.05
C ALA A 202 14.92 -1.99 -0.01
N THR A 203 13.81 -2.60 0.42
CA THR A 203 12.78 -3.13 -0.47
C THR A 203 11.75 -2.08 -0.87
N TRP A 204 11.17 -1.36 0.10
CA TRP A 204 9.99 -0.52 -0.13
C TRP A 204 10.32 0.87 -0.64
N LYS A 205 11.51 1.42 -0.33
CA LYS A 205 11.94 2.70 -0.87
C LYS A 205 12.00 2.66 -2.41
N PRO A 206 12.70 1.71 -3.06
CA PRO A 206 12.69 1.61 -4.52
C PRO A 206 11.29 1.37 -5.12
N ILE A 207 10.42 0.60 -4.44
CA ILE A 207 9.05 0.35 -4.89
C ILE A 207 8.23 1.65 -4.92
N LEU A 208 8.31 2.49 -3.89
CA LEU A 208 7.59 3.77 -3.89
C LEU A 208 8.18 4.78 -4.85
N GLN A 209 9.51 4.84 -4.98
CA GLN A 209 10.13 5.67 -6.00
C GLN A 209 9.73 5.22 -7.41
N ARG A 210 9.54 3.91 -7.61
CA ARG A 210 9.03 3.34 -8.84
C ARG A 210 7.56 3.71 -9.08
N PHE A 211 6.70 3.64 -8.06
CA PHE A 211 5.33 4.12 -8.13
C PHE A 211 5.26 5.60 -8.55
N ALA A 212 6.11 6.46 -7.99
CA ALA A 212 6.17 7.86 -8.38
C ALA A 212 6.54 8.06 -9.86
N ARG A 213 7.44 7.25 -10.41
CA ARG A 213 7.77 7.29 -11.86
C ARG A 213 6.63 6.80 -12.73
N VAL A 214 5.88 5.78 -12.28
CA VAL A 214 4.68 5.30 -12.98
C VAL A 214 3.61 6.38 -13.01
N ALA A 215 3.41 7.09 -11.90
CA ALA A 215 2.55 8.29 -11.83
C ALA A 215 3.01 9.39 -12.80
N ALA A 216 4.33 9.58 -12.94
CA ALA A 216 4.89 10.50 -13.93
C ALA A 216 4.78 10.03 -15.41
N GLY A 217 4.14 8.87 -15.67
CA GLY A 217 3.89 8.35 -17.01
C GLY A 217 4.87 7.28 -17.49
N GLU A 218 5.78 6.79 -16.64
CA GLU A 218 6.71 5.72 -17.02
C GLU A 218 6.00 4.36 -17.11
N ARG A 219 5.95 3.77 -18.32
CA ARG A 219 5.23 2.50 -18.60
C ARG A 219 6.12 1.30 -18.91
N ARG A 220 7.42 1.38 -18.63
CA ARG A 220 8.37 0.27 -18.89
C ARG A 220 8.68 -0.49 -17.61
N ALA A 221 8.32 -1.75 -17.50
CA ALA A 221 8.90 -2.60 -16.46
C ALA A 221 10.42 -2.68 -16.70
N LEU A 222 11.24 -2.20 -15.75
CA LEU A 222 12.70 -2.30 -15.88
C LEU A 222 13.08 -3.79 -15.96
N PRO A 223 14.08 -4.16 -16.78
CA PRO A 223 14.56 -5.53 -16.80
C PRO A 223 15.10 -5.92 -15.42
N ILE A 224 14.94 -7.20 -15.04
CA ILE A 224 15.41 -7.79 -13.77
C ILE A 224 16.96 -7.78 -13.65
N ILE A 225 17.69 -7.20 -14.60
CA ILE A 225 19.15 -7.24 -14.66
C ILE A 225 19.68 -5.89 -15.11
N ASP A 226 20.20 -5.09 -14.19
CA ASP A 226 21.41 -4.31 -14.43
C ASP A 226 22.51 -4.96 -13.59
N ALA A 227 23.15 -5.97 -14.16
CA ALA A 227 24.43 -6.44 -13.71
C ALA A 227 25.47 -5.53 -14.35
N SER A 228 26.05 -4.62 -13.55
CA SER A 228 27.31 -3.95 -13.85
C SER A 228 28.28 -4.19 -12.71
#